data_AF-A0A2L1U4U2-F1
#
_entry.id   AF-A0A2L1U4U2-F1
#
_cell.length_a   1.000
_cell.length_b   1.000
_cell.length_c   1.000
_cell.angle_alpha   90.00
_cell.angle_beta   90.00
_cell.angle_gamma   90.00
#
_symmetry.space_group_name_H-M   'P 1'
#
loop_
_entity.id
_entity.type
_entity.pdbx_description
1 polymer ?
#
loop_
_entity_poly.entity_id
_entity_poly.type
_entity_poly.pdbx_seq_one_letter_code
_entity_poly.pdbx_strand_id
1 'polypeptide(L)' 'MREVDPYFQNIPWDLIYDENGELIGEVYLILPEPSPRRGKGR' A
#
# COMPACT_ATOMS: atom_id res chain seq x y z
N MET A 1 18.85 -5.92 15.46
CA MET A 1 18.17 -5.27 14.32
C MET A 1 17.09 -6.23 13.87
N ARG A 2 15.82 -5.84 13.89
CA ARG A 2 14.77 -6.67 13.28
C ARG A 2 14.97 -6.57 11.77
N GLU A 3 15.31 -7.67 11.12
CA GLU A 3 15.35 -7.75 9.65
C GLU A 3 13.99 -7.32 9.13
N VAL A 4 13.95 -6.19 8.43
CA VAL A 4 12.73 -5.62 7.89
C VAL A 4 12.44 -6.38 6.61
N ASP A 5 11.27 -7.04 6.53
CA ASP A 5 10.88 -7.84 5.39
C ASP A 5 10.86 -6.97 4.10
N PRO A 6 11.70 -7.28 3.09
CA PRO A 6 11.80 -6.48 1.87
C PRO A 6 10.52 -6.50 1.03
N TYR A 7 9.63 -7.47 1.24
CA TYR A 7 8.35 -7.55 0.55
C TYR A 7 7.28 -6.66 1.19
N PHE A 8 7.44 -6.26 2.45
CA PHE A 8 6.49 -5.40 3.15
C PHE A 8 6.74 -3.90 2.96
N GLN A 9 7.93 -3.48 2.52
CA GLN A 9 8.29 -2.07 2.44
C GLN A 9 7.54 -1.27 1.37
N ASN A 10 7.03 -1.93 0.32
CA ASN A 10 6.38 -1.28 -0.83
C ASN A 10 4.89 -1.60 -0.97
N ILE A 11 4.31 -2.28 0.02
CA ILE A 11 2.86 -2.53 0.01
C ILE A 11 2.18 -1.26 0.53
N PRO A 12 1.21 -0.69 -0.20
CA PRO A 12 0.49 0.49 0.24
C PRO A 12 -0.51 0.07 1.33
N TRP A 13 -0.03 -0.05 2.57
CA TRP A 13 -0.88 -0.18 3.74
C TRP A 13 -1.32 1.20 4.20
N ASP A 14 -2.60 1.33 4.55
CA ASP A 14 -3.12 2.50 5.25
C ASP A 14 -3.34 2.13 6.73
N LEU A 15 -3.08 3.09 7.61
CA LEU A 15 -3.17 2.91 9.05
C LEU A 15 -4.50 3.48 9.55
N ILE A 16 -5.26 2.66 10.28
CA ILE A 16 -6.56 3.05 10.83
C ILE A 16 -6.41 3.39 12.30
N TYR A 17 -6.84 4.59 12.66
CA TYR A 17 -6.82 5.11 14.04
C TYR A 17 -8.24 5.26 14.57
N ASP A 18 -8.40 5.13 15.89
CA ASP A 18 -9.66 5.43 16.58
C ASP A 18 -9.86 6.94 16.80
N GLU A 19 -10.93 7.31 17.50
CA GLU A 19 -11.25 8.71 17.83
C GLU A 19 -10.26 9.38 18.80
N ASN A 20 -9.47 8.58 19.53
CA ASN A 20 -8.43 9.04 20.45
C ASN A 20 -7.06 9.15 19.77
N GLY A 21 -6.95 8.72 18.51
CA GLY A 21 -5.70 8.65 17.75
C GLY A 21 -4.87 7.40 18.03
N GLU A 22 -5.44 6.37 18.67
CA GLU A 22 -4.79 5.07 18.89
C GLU A 22 -4.90 4.20 17.63
N LEU A 23 -3.79 3.54 17.27
CA LEU A 23 -3.75 2.65 16.11
C LEU A 23 -4.56 1.38 16.39
N ILE A 24 -5.58 1.12 15.60
CA ILE A 24 -6.47 -0.05 15.74
C ILE A 24 -6.34 -1.07 14.60
N GLY A 25 -5.62 -0.75 13.52
CA GLY A 25 -5.35 -1.72 12.46
C GLY A 25 -4.64 -1.17 11.23
N GLU A 26 -4.42 -2.07 10.27
CA GLU A 26 -3.76 -1.82 8.99
C GLU A 26 -4.62 -2.39 7.87
N VAL A 27 -4.82 -1.65 6.77
CA VAL A 27 -5.63 -2.08 5.62
C VAL A 27 -4.84 -2.00 4.32
N TYR A 28 -4.97 -3.05 3.49
CA TYR A 28 -4.34 -3.12 2.18
C TYR A 28 -5.05 -2.18 1.19
N LEU A 29 -4.33 -1.22 0.61
CA LEU A 29 -4.86 -0.37 -0.45
C LEU A 29 -4.81 -1.12 -1.79
N ILE A 30 -5.98 -1.38 -2.36
CA ILE A 30 -6.08 -1.84 -3.74
C ILE A 30 -5.69 -0.66 -4.64
N LEU A 31 -4.48 -0.72 -5.21
CA LEU A 31 -4.06 0.26 -6.20
C LEU A 31 -4.97 0.17 -7.43
N PRO A 32 -5.42 1.31 -7.99
CA PRO A 32 -6.16 1.27 -9.26
C PRO A 32 -5.30 0.59 -10.32
N GLU A 33 -5.93 -0.18 -11.20
CA GLU A 33 -5.21 -0.83 -12.29
C GLU A 33 -4.38 0.22 -13.04
N PRO A 34 -3.08 -0.05 -13.30
CA PRO A 34 -2.25 0.88 -14.04
C PRO A 34 -2.92 1.15 -15.38
N SER A 35 -3.06 2.44 -15.73
CA SER A 35 -3.63 2.85 -17.02
C SER A 35 -2.98 2.02 -18.13
N PRO A 36 -3.76 1.41 -19.04
CA PRO A 36 -3.19 0.59 -20.11
C PRO A 36 -2.14 1.43 -20.82
N ARG A 37 -0.87 0.99 -20.77
CA ARG A 37 0.19 1.67 -21.52
C ARG A 37 -0.32 1.72 -22.95
N ARG A 38 -0.61 2.92 -23.46
CA ARG A 38 -0.88 3.11 -24.89
C ARG A 38 0.40 2.70 -25.60
N GLY A 39 0.47 1.41 -25.95
CA GLY A 39 1.43 0.90 -26.90
C GLY A 39 1.24 1.75 -28.14
N LYS A 40 2.21 2.62 -28.38
CA LYS A 40 2.32 3.37 -29.60
C LYS A 40 2.49 2.33 -30.69
N GLY A 41 1.38 1.97 -31.32
CA GLY A 41 1.35 1.09 -32.48
C GLY A 41 2.38 1.59 -33.48
N ARG A 42 3.23 0.67 -33.90
CA ARG A 42 4.17 0.87 -34.99
C ARG A 42 3.48 0.50 -36.29
#